data_AF-A0A1V1NW64-F1
#
_entry.id   AF-A0A1V1NW64-F1
#
_cell.length_a   1.000
_cell.length_b   1.000
_cell.length_c   1.000
_cell.angle_alpha   90.00
_cell.angle_beta   90.00
_cell.angle_gamma   90.00
#
_symmetry.space_group_name_H-M   'P 1'
#
loop_
_entity.id
_entity.type
_entity.pdbx_description
1 polymer ?
#
loop_
_entity_poly.entity_id
_entity_poly.type
_entity_poly.pdbx_seq_one_letter_code
_entity_poly.pdbx_strand_id
1 'polypeptide(L)'
;MEPGIGYWVLLAEQAHTITGHSMIETCANYNQGWQMVGSMGKQASRSMIEDYVEAIYLFENGGYSSASQIMQGRGYWIKFNQDCRICW
;
A
#
# COMPACT_ATOMS: atom_id res chain seq x y z
N MET A 1 -14.56 11.24 4.11
CA MET A 1 -14.05 9.88 4.42
C MET A 1 -12.70 9.98 5.11
N GLU A 2 -12.39 9.04 6.00
CA GLU A 2 -11.09 8.94 6.66
C GLU A 2 -10.16 7.95 5.96
N PRO A 3 -8.86 8.31 5.83
CA PRO A 3 -7.78 7.40 5.53
C PRO A 3 -7.83 6.03 6.22
N GLY A 4 -7.61 4.95 5.46
CA GLY A 4 -7.43 3.61 6.04
C GLY A 4 -8.71 2.91 6.53
N ILE A 5 -9.89 3.53 6.38
CA ILE A 5 -11.17 2.96 6.77
C ILE A 5 -12.00 2.67 5.52
N GLY A 6 -12.50 1.43 5.40
CA GLY A 6 -13.45 1.05 4.35
C GLY A 6 -14.87 1.50 4.67
N TYR A 7 -15.59 2.06 3.69
CA TYR A 7 -16.98 2.50 3.86
C TYR A 7 -17.87 1.82 2.82
N TRP A 8 -19.04 1.35 3.25
CA TRP A 8 -20.12 0.97 2.36
C TRP A 8 -21.03 2.19 2.16
N VAL A 9 -21.30 2.56 0.92
CA VAL A 9 -22.13 3.73 0.60
C VAL A 9 -23.29 3.28 -0.29
N LEU A 10 -24.52 3.44 0.21
CA LEU A 10 -25.74 3.20 -0.56
C LEU A 10 -26.20 4.54 -1.15
N LEU A 11 -26.15 4.67 -2.48
CA LEU A 11 -26.50 5.89 -3.20
C LEU A 11 -27.84 5.69 -3.94
N ALA A 12 -28.81 6.57 -3.70
CA ALA A 12 -30.16 6.50 -4.28
C ALA A 12 -30.33 7.33 -5.57
N GLU A 13 -29.36 8.18 -5.93
CA GLU A 13 -29.42 9.07 -7.11
C GLU A 13 -28.16 9.00 -7.97
N GLN A 14 -28.22 9.51 -9.20
CA GLN A 14 -27.23 9.27 -10.26
C GLN A 14 -25.89 10.03 -10.11
N ALA A 15 -25.76 11.06 -9.27
CA ALA A 15 -24.50 11.78 -9.07
C ALA A 15 -24.30 12.24 -7.63
N HIS A 16 -23.27 11.70 -6.96
CA HIS A 16 -22.85 12.09 -5.61
C HIS A 16 -21.36 12.39 -5.58
N THR A 17 -20.98 13.53 -5.00
CA THR A 17 -19.57 13.88 -4.78
C THR A 17 -19.13 13.36 -3.44
N ILE A 18 -18.22 12.37 -3.45
CA ILE A 18 -17.61 11.83 -2.24
C ILE A 18 -16.30 12.58 -1.99
N THR A 19 -16.19 13.24 -0.84
CA THR A 19 -14.97 13.95 -0.41
C THR A 19 -14.32 13.27 0.80
N GLY A 20 -13.01 13.50 0.96
CA GLY A 20 -12.23 12.98 2.07
C GLY A 20 -10.93 13.73 2.25
N HIS A 21 -10.25 13.45 3.35
CA HIS A 21 -8.92 14.01 3.59
C HIS A 21 -7.88 13.24 2.78
N SER A 22 -6.94 13.97 2.15
CA SER A 22 -5.77 13.33 1.55
C SER A 22 -4.99 12.57 2.60
N MET A 23 -4.61 11.34 2.27
CA MET A 23 -3.61 10.58 3.01
C MET A 23 -2.24 11.17 2.70
N ILE A 24 -1.71 11.96 3.64
CA ILE A 24 -0.37 12.57 3.50
C ILE A 24 0.70 11.57 3.95
N GLU A 25 0.46 10.87 5.06
CA GLU A 25 1.34 9.82 5.58
C GLU A 25 0.51 8.68 6.18
N THR A 26 0.97 7.45 6.00
CA THR A 26 0.42 6.26 6.67
C THR A 26 1.54 5.43 7.26
N CYS A 27 1.55 5.32 8.59
CA CYS A 27 2.44 4.42 9.30
C CYS A 27 1.74 3.10 9.60
N ALA A 28 2.39 1.99 9.28
CA ALA A 28 1.92 0.66 9.60
C ALA A 28 3.03 -0.19 10.21
N ASN A 29 2.65 -1.12 11.08
CA ASN A 29 3.56 -2.14 11.61
C ASN A 29 3.47 -3.38 10.73
N TYR A 30 4.63 -3.94 10.39
CA TYR A 30 4.77 -5.15 9.61
C TYR A 30 5.57 -6.17 10.40
N ASN A 31 5.11 -7.41 10.40
CA ASN A 31 5.85 -8.50 11.00
C ASN A 31 6.84 -9.09 9.97
N GLN A 32 7.91 -9.69 10.47
CA GLN A 32 8.84 -10.49 9.68
C GLN A 32 8.10 -11.50 8.79
N GLY A 33 8.60 -11.68 7.58
CA GLY A 33 8.03 -12.58 6.57
C GLY A 33 7.18 -11.84 5.54
N TRP A 34 6.28 -12.57 4.89
CA TRP A 34 5.48 -12.05 3.78
C TRP A 34 4.30 -11.22 4.26
N GLN A 35 4.19 -10.00 3.76
CA GLN A 35 3.07 -9.10 4.00
C GLN A 35 2.54 -8.56 2.67
N MET A 36 1.23 -8.41 2.57
CA MET A 36 0.59 -7.74 1.44
C MET A 36 0.47 -6.25 1.75
N VAL A 37 1.09 -5.42 0.91
CA VAL A 37 1.15 -3.97 1.08
C VAL A 37 0.56 -3.27 -0.14
N GLY A 38 -0.54 -2.54 0.07
CA GLY A 38 -1.14 -1.68 -0.96
C GLY A 38 -0.57 -0.26 -0.87
N SER A 39 -0.14 0.30 -2.00
CA SER A 39 0.26 1.70 -2.09
C SER A 39 -0.93 2.57 -2.48
N MET A 40 -1.46 3.35 -1.54
CA MET A 40 -2.60 4.25 -1.79
C MET A 40 -2.18 5.72 -1.94
N GLY A 41 -1.01 6.11 -1.41
CA GLY A 41 -0.50 7.48 -1.35
C GLY A 41 0.64 7.78 -2.33
N LYS A 42 1.56 8.69 -1.93
CA LYS A 42 2.77 9.04 -2.71
C LYS A 42 3.57 7.79 -3.09
N GLN A 43 4.31 7.88 -4.19
CA GLN A 43 5.30 6.86 -4.54
C GLN A 43 6.30 6.74 -3.39
N ALA A 44 6.38 5.54 -2.82
CA ALA A 44 7.40 5.21 -1.86
C ALA A 44 8.62 4.67 -2.60
N SER A 45 9.76 5.32 -2.43
CA SER A 45 11.02 4.80 -2.94
C SER A 45 11.41 3.57 -2.15
N ARG A 46 11.91 2.52 -2.82
CA ARG A 46 12.49 1.33 -2.18
C ARG A 46 13.55 1.68 -1.14
N SER A 47 14.27 2.78 -1.34
CA SER A 47 15.26 3.29 -0.39
C SER A 47 14.71 3.56 1.02
N MET A 48 13.39 3.74 1.18
CA MET A 48 12.76 3.97 2.49
C MET A 48 12.61 2.68 3.30
N ILE A 49 12.69 1.51 2.65
CA ILE A 49 12.41 0.20 3.26
C ILE A 49 13.51 -0.82 3.02
N GLU A 50 14.59 -0.42 2.34
CA GLU A 50 15.60 -1.34 1.82
C GLU A 50 16.31 -2.14 2.93
N ASP A 51 16.50 -1.52 4.09
CA ASP A 51 17.10 -2.18 5.27
C ASP A 51 16.19 -3.27 5.88
N TYR A 52 14.89 -3.19 5.63
CA TYR A 52 13.88 -4.08 6.21
C TYR A 52 13.37 -5.15 5.24
N VAL A 53 13.73 -5.08 3.96
CA VAL A 53 13.07 -5.86 2.89
C VAL A 53 14.03 -6.77 2.14
N GLU A 54 13.70 -8.06 2.09
CA GLU A 54 14.42 -9.07 1.30
C GLU A 54 13.95 -9.13 -0.15
N ALA A 55 12.64 -9.02 -0.38
CA ALA A 55 12.05 -9.18 -1.71
C ALA A 55 10.72 -8.43 -1.84
N ILE A 56 10.44 -7.98 -3.06
CA ILE A 56 9.19 -7.30 -3.42
C ILE A 56 8.68 -7.90 -4.72
N TYR A 57 7.43 -8.35 -4.72
CA TYR A 57 6.76 -8.90 -5.89
C TYR A 57 5.44 -8.17 -6.16
N LEU A 58 5.19 -7.92 -7.43
CA LEU A 58 3.92 -7.38 -7.93
C LEU A 58 3.20 -8.47 -8.70
N PHE A 59 1.89 -8.61 -8.50
CA PHE A 59 1.05 -9.40 -9.39
C PHE A 59 0.56 -8.53 -10.55
N GLU A 60 0.99 -8.84 -11.76
CA GLU A 60 0.52 -8.18 -12.97
C GLU A 60 0.50 -9.17 -14.14
N ASN A 61 -0.41 -8.96 -15.10
CA ASN A 61 -0.50 -9.78 -16.32
C ASN A 61 -0.58 -11.30 -16.07
N GLY A 62 -1.22 -11.72 -14.97
CA GLY A 62 -1.42 -13.14 -14.63
C GLY A 62 -0.26 -13.82 -13.90
N GLY A 63 0.78 -13.10 -13.49
CA GLY A 63 1.91 -13.67 -12.77
C GLY A 63 2.59 -12.70 -11.80
N TYR A 64 3.61 -13.18 -11.09
CA TYR A 64 4.42 -12.38 -10.19
C TYR A 64 5.73 -11.94 -10.86
N SER A 65 6.00 -10.64 -10.81
CA SER A 65 7.25 -10.03 -11.25
C SER A 65 7.96 -9.37 -10.05
N SER A 66 9.29 -9.44 -10.02
CA SER A 66 10.08 -8.71 -9.01
C SER A 66 9.96 -7.21 -9.25
N ALA A 67 9.71 -6.44 -8.20
CA ALA A 67 9.60 -4.99 -8.27
C ALA A 67 10.75 -4.30 -7.52
N SER A 68 11.29 -3.25 -8.12
CA SER A 68 12.29 -2.36 -7.49
C SER A 68 11.67 -1.08 -6.95
N GLN A 69 10.40 -0.81 -7.25
CA GLN A 69 9.70 0.42 -6.87
C GLN A 69 8.25 0.11 -6.46
N ILE A 70 7.74 0.89 -5.51
CA ILE A 70 6.35 0.82 -5.05
C ILE A 70 5.58 1.99 -5.68
N MET A 71 4.73 1.65 -6.64
CA MET A 71 3.90 2.60 -7.37
C MET A 71 2.52 2.70 -6.73
N GLN A 72 1.98 3.92 -6.72
CA GLN A 72 0.62 4.18 -6.26
C GLN A 72 -0.41 3.35 -7.03
N GLY A 73 -1.45 2.91 -6.32
CA GLY A 73 -2.57 2.13 -6.85
C GLY A 73 -2.25 0.65 -7.05
N ARG A 74 -1.08 0.17 -6.63
CA ARG A 74 -0.67 -1.24 -6.78
C ARG A 74 -0.51 -1.94 -5.43
N GLY A 75 -0.70 -3.26 -5.44
CA GLY A 75 -0.48 -4.15 -4.30
C GLY A 75 0.77 -4.98 -4.50
N TYR A 76 1.60 -5.08 -3.47
CA TYR A 76 2.87 -5.78 -3.48
C TYR A 76 2.95 -6.82 -2.36
N TRP A 77 3.49 -7.98 -2.68
CA TRP A 77 4.00 -8.90 -1.66
C TRP A 77 5.41 -8.48 -1.30
N ILE A 78 5.59 -8.08 -0.05
CA ILE A 78 6.88 -7.65 0.49
C ILE A 78 7.30 -8.67 1.54
N LYS A 79 8.54 -9.18 1.42
CA LYS A 79 9.15 -10.03 2.44
C LYS A 79 10.03 -9.19 3.34
N PHE A 80 9.61 -9.03 4.59
CA PHE A 80 10.38 -8.32 5.61
C PHE A 80 11.36 -9.26 6.32
N ASN A 81 12.59 -8.80 6.55
CA ASN A 81 13.62 -9.56 7.29
C ASN A 81 13.43 -9.50 8.81
N GLN A 82 12.66 -8.54 9.32
CA GLN A 82 12.37 -8.32 10.73
C GLN A 82 11.05 -7.56 10.90
N ASP A 83 10.53 -7.52 12.13
CA ASP A 83 9.42 -6.65 12.48
C ASP A 83 9.82 -5.18 12.33
N CYS A 84 9.00 -4.37 11.67
CA CYS A 84 9.31 -2.97 11.42
C CYS A 84 8.06 -2.09 11.41
N ARG A 85 8.25 -0.79 11.59
CA ARG A 85 7.22 0.23 11.41
C ARG A 85 7.65 1.15 10.28
N ILE A 86 6.89 1.14 9.19
CA ILE A 86 7.17 1.96 8.01
C ILE A 86 6.09 3.01 7.88
N CYS A 87 6.53 4.25 7.61
CA CYS A 87 5.66 5.37 7.25
C CYS A 87 5.86 5.69 5.78
N TRP A 88 4.76 5.70 5.04
CA TRP A 88 4.68 5.93 3.60
C TRP A 88 4.08 7.30 3.30
#